data_AF-A0A3L6JDY7-F1
#
_entry.id   AF-A0A3L6JDY7-F1
#
_cell.length_a   1.000
_cell.length_b   1.000
_cell.length_c   1.000
_cell.angle_alpha   90.00
_cell.angle_beta   90.00
_cell.angle_gamma   90.00
#
_symmetry.space_group_name_H-M   'P 1'
#
loop_
_entity.id
_entity.type
_entity.pdbx_description
1 polymer ?
#
loop_
_entity_poly.entity_id
_entity_poly.type
_entity_poly.pdbx_seq_one_letter_code
_entity_poly.pdbx_strand_id
1 'polypeptide(L)'
;MDELVDRLLLIETLNSTLIHFILSSQVEGSVDPDRVDSLTQGLLRARKWMEDTMSMEGIPKSTADMMGLIAKRLAQLESLLPKLSEKAKAAEAGRHPTQEILSFLDETTVRQQAMPTNPQAAIPLVETQPTLPLYETAVAKAKEVYKRVDIEDDQWGLVSQAQQIIDQYSKRCHVLLPVFWLEANRELHRYRSDSPLMEEAIKLPAEYMVKIIKTLLTEAPGARLLQDLYSKRAHETTLEASETERLERAVAKYFSGLDELLRGQMPNVEDKISEAQTAFDGFGWGGPELEKRLIKRINQRCEEALQEATHATEPARQVIYAEITKLLSKLHHAILAEPRLREVLSQMKL
;
A
#
# COMPACT_ATOMS: atom_id res chain seq x y z
N MET A 1 -21.11 8.26 27.80
CA MET A 1 -19.75 8.65 28.20
C MET A 1 -18.73 7.70 27.60
N ASP A 2 -18.92 6.38 27.71
CA ASP A 2 -17.99 5.37 27.15
C ASP A 2 -17.72 5.55 25.64
N GLU A 3 -18.75 5.83 24.85
CA GLU A 3 -18.61 6.10 23.42
C GLU A 3 -17.76 7.34 23.10
N LEU A 4 -17.75 8.35 23.99
CA LEU A 4 -16.97 9.57 23.81
C LEU A 4 -15.50 9.34 24.18
N VAL A 5 -15.23 8.49 25.18
CA VAL A 5 -13.89 8.07 25.60
C VAL A 5 -13.25 7.16 24.55
N ASP A 6 -13.98 6.15 24.05
CA ASP A 6 -13.50 5.26 22.97
C ASP A 6 -13.17 6.04 21.70
N ARG A 7 -13.94 7.09 21.39
CA ARG A 7 -13.71 7.95 20.23
C ARG A 7 -12.56 8.94 20.44
N LEU A 8 -12.32 9.42 21.66
CA LEU A 8 -11.13 10.22 22.00
C LEU A 8 -9.84 9.40 21.91
N LEU A 9 -9.84 8.17 22.42
CA LEU A 9 -8.74 7.21 22.24
C LEU A 9 -8.45 6.94 20.76
N LEU A 10 -9.47 6.93 19.91
CA LEU A 10 -9.30 6.76 18.47
C LEU A 10 -8.66 7.98 17.79
N ILE A 11 -8.97 9.20 18.26
CA ILE A 11 -8.32 10.43 17.80
C ILE A 11 -6.85 10.45 18.22
N GLU A 12 -6.56 10.01 19.45
CA GLU A 12 -5.18 9.80 19.90
C GLU A 12 -4.46 8.78 19.02
N THR A 13 -5.13 7.68 18.66
CA THR A 13 -4.57 6.65 17.77
C THR A 13 -4.30 7.21 16.36
N LEU A 14 -5.23 7.97 15.78
CA LEU A 14 -5.04 8.64 14.48
C LEU A 14 -3.90 9.68 14.52
N ASN A 15 -3.79 10.43 15.62
CA ASN A 15 -2.68 11.35 15.85
C ASN A 15 -1.35 10.60 15.98
N SER A 16 -1.32 9.47 16.68
CA SER A 16 -0.14 8.60 16.75
C SER A 16 0.25 8.09 15.36
N THR A 17 -0.70 7.58 14.57
CA THR A 17 -0.44 7.14 13.19
C THR A 17 0.10 8.28 12.31
N LEU A 18 -0.39 9.52 12.51
CA LEU A 18 0.08 10.71 11.80
C LEU A 18 1.50 11.11 12.23
N ILE A 19 1.81 11.08 13.53
CA ILE A 19 3.15 11.35 14.04
C ILE A 19 4.14 10.32 13.50
N HIS A 20 3.79 9.02 13.56
CA HIS A 20 4.58 7.95 12.97
C HIS A 20 4.75 8.13 11.46
N PHE A 21 3.73 8.61 10.74
CA PHE A 21 3.84 8.92 9.31
C PHE A 21 4.84 10.06 9.04
N ILE A 22 4.80 11.14 9.81
CA ILE A 22 5.74 12.26 9.68
C ILE A 22 7.17 11.80 10.00
N LEU A 23 7.37 11.03 11.07
CA LEU A 23 8.68 10.52 11.45
C LEU A 23 9.22 9.52 10.41
N SER A 24 8.42 8.55 9.99
CA SER A 24 8.82 7.57 8.97
C SER A 24 9.12 8.22 7.62
N SER A 25 8.34 9.19 7.17
CA SER A 25 8.63 9.91 5.91
C SER A 25 9.92 10.72 5.96
N GLN A 26 10.34 11.21 7.14
CA GLN A 26 11.63 11.87 7.32
C GLN A 26 12.80 10.87 7.32
N VAL A 27 12.60 9.68 7.87
CA VAL A 27 13.62 8.63 7.97
C VAL A 27 13.80 7.87 6.65
N GLU A 28 12.70 7.45 6.01
CA GLU A 28 12.72 6.66 4.78
C GLU A 28 13.06 7.49 3.53
N GLY A 29 12.98 8.83 3.61
CA GLY A 29 13.19 9.74 2.47
C GLY A 29 12.20 9.53 1.31
N SER A 30 11.15 8.73 1.51
CA SER A 30 10.09 8.44 0.55
C SER A 30 8.74 8.39 1.25
N VAL A 31 7.66 8.63 0.49
CA VAL A 31 6.31 8.71 1.03
C VAL A 31 5.47 7.64 0.36
N ASP A 32 4.80 6.79 1.15
CA ASP A 32 3.83 5.82 0.64
C ASP A 32 2.50 6.53 0.32
N PRO A 33 2.09 6.60 -0.96
CA PRO A 33 0.88 7.31 -1.36
C PRO A 33 -0.40 6.68 -0.82
N ASP A 34 -0.44 5.35 -0.66
CA ASP A 34 -1.62 4.63 -0.17
C ASP A 34 -1.81 4.87 1.34
N ARG A 35 -0.70 4.95 2.08
CA ARG A 35 -0.71 5.37 3.49
C ARG A 35 -1.18 6.81 3.65
N VAL A 36 -0.73 7.73 2.77
CA VAL A 36 -1.20 9.12 2.78
C VAL A 36 -2.68 9.23 2.46
N ASP A 37 -3.16 8.50 1.44
CA ASP A 37 -4.57 8.48 1.07
C ASP A 37 -5.42 7.94 2.23
N SER A 38 -5.02 6.82 2.82
CA SER A 38 -5.66 6.22 4.00
C SER A 38 -5.73 7.21 5.18
N LEU A 39 -4.63 7.90 5.49
CA LEU A 39 -4.58 8.90 6.56
C LEU A 39 -5.50 10.09 6.25
N THR A 40 -5.42 10.64 5.03
CA THR A 40 -6.25 11.76 4.58
C THR A 40 -7.73 11.46 4.79
N GLN A 41 -8.17 10.27 4.36
CA GLN A 41 -9.56 9.83 4.50
C GLN A 41 -9.97 9.64 5.97
N GLY A 42 -9.10 9.08 6.81
CA GLY A 42 -9.34 8.93 8.24
C GLY A 42 -9.48 10.27 8.95
N LEU A 43 -8.62 11.25 8.63
CA LEU A 43 -8.66 12.58 9.21
C LEU A 43 -9.89 13.38 8.80
N LEU A 44 -10.29 13.32 7.52
CA LEU A 44 -11.45 14.04 7.00
C LEU A 44 -12.75 13.61 7.72
N ARG A 45 -12.91 12.30 7.94
CA ARG A 45 -14.07 11.76 8.67
C ARG A 45 -13.99 12.02 10.17
N ALA A 46 -12.80 11.95 10.78
CA ALA A 46 -12.63 12.32 12.18
C ALA A 46 -12.96 13.81 12.42
N ARG A 47 -12.54 14.69 11.52
CA ARG A 47 -12.89 16.12 11.56
C ARG A 47 -14.40 16.33 11.44
N LYS A 48 -15.03 15.73 10.42
CA LYS A 48 -16.49 15.84 10.22
C LYS A 48 -17.25 15.38 11.47
N TRP A 49 -16.83 14.27 12.07
CA TRP A 49 -17.42 13.81 13.33
C TRP A 49 -17.22 14.80 14.48
N MET A 50 -16.03 15.39 14.63
CA MET A 50 -15.80 16.41 15.67
C MET A 50 -16.70 17.63 15.46
N GLU A 51 -16.86 18.10 14.22
CA GLU A 51 -17.73 19.21 13.85
C GLU A 51 -19.22 18.88 14.15
N ASP A 52 -19.67 17.69 13.78
CA ASP A 52 -21.03 17.20 14.06
C ASP A 52 -21.28 17.05 15.57
N THR A 53 -20.27 16.59 16.32
CA THR A 53 -20.36 16.37 17.78
C THR A 53 -20.37 17.69 18.54
N MET A 54 -19.57 18.67 18.14
CA MET A 54 -19.62 20.03 18.69
C MET A 54 -20.99 20.70 18.53
N SER A 55 -21.79 20.23 17.57
CA SER A 55 -23.13 20.74 17.28
C SER A 55 -24.23 20.08 18.11
N MET A 56 -23.92 19.08 18.94
CA MET A 56 -24.88 18.37 19.79
C MET A 56 -25.13 19.09 21.12
N GLU A 57 -26.40 19.10 21.58
CA GLU A 57 -26.77 19.63 22.89
C GLU A 57 -26.19 18.76 24.03
N GLY A 58 -25.64 19.41 25.06
CA GLY A 58 -25.15 18.73 26.28
C GLY A 58 -23.63 18.55 26.40
N ILE A 59 -22.83 19.04 25.44
CA ILE A 59 -21.37 18.98 25.54
C ILE A 59 -20.83 20.18 26.36
N PRO A 60 -19.97 19.94 27.36
CA PRO A 60 -19.31 21.01 28.10
C PRO A 60 -18.51 21.93 27.17
N LYS A 61 -18.61 23.24 27.39
CA LYS A 61 -17.96 24.26 26.55
C LYS A 61 -16.45 24.07 26.42
N SER A 62 -15.77 23.66 27.51
CA SER A 62 -14.34 23.35 27.50
C SER A 62 -13.98 22.17 26.59
N THR A 63 -14.84 21.14 26.51
CA THR A 63 -14.67 20.00 25.60
C THR A 63 -14.90 20.41 24.15
N ALA A 64 -15.92 21.25 23.90
CA ALA A 64 -16.18 21.80 22.57
C ALA A 64 -15.02 22.68 22.07
N ASP A 65 -14.44 23.52 22.94
CA ASP A 65 -13.30 24.38 22.59
C ASP A 65 -12.04 23.56 22.25
N MET A 66 -11.75 22.49 23.03
CA MET A 66 -10.65 21.57 22.73
C MET A 66 -10.86 20.80 21.43
N MET A 67 -12.07 20.27 21.20
CA MET A 67 -12.40 19.59 19.94
C MET A 67 -12.32 20.53 18.74
N GLY A 68 -12.72 21.80 18.89
CA GLY A 68 -12.59 22.81 17.84
C GLY A 68 -11.14 23.12 17.47
N LEU A 69 -10.24 23.18 18.45
CA LEU A 69 -8.81 23.33 18.21
C LEU A 69 -8.22 22.12 17.46
N ILE A 70 -8.61 20.90 17.83
CA ILE A 70 -8.18 19.67 17.16
C ILE A 70 -8.70 19.65 15.72
N ALA A 71 -10.00 19.91 15.50
CA ALA A 71 -10.62 19.97 14.18
C ALA A 71 -9.91 20.98 13.26
N LYS A 72 -9.55 22.15 13.78
CA LYS A 72 -8.80 23.18 13.03
C LYS A 72 -7.40 22.71 12.64
N ARG A 73 -6.69 21.99 13.51
CA ARG A 73 -5.38 21.39 13.19
C ARG A 73 -5.50 20.28 12.16
N LEU A 74 -6.52 19.44 12.26
CA LEU A 74 -6.80 18.40 11.26
C LEU A 74 -7.09 18.98 9.88
N ALA A 75 -7.86 20.07 9.80
CA ALA A 75 -8.13 20.76 8.53
C ALA A 75 -6.85 21.29 7.84
N GLN A 76 -5.87 21.74 8.63
CA GLN A 76 -4.57 22.17 8.08
C GLN A 76 -3.81 20.98 7.46
N LEU A 77 -3.79 19.84 8.15
CA LEU A 77 -3.15 18.62 7.66
C LEU A 77 -3.87 18.04 6.43
N GLU A 78 -5.21 18.02 6.45
CA GLU A 78 -6.06 17.59 5.33
C GLU A 78 -5.75 18.35 4.04
N SER A 79 -5.43 19.65 4.11
CA SER A 79 -5.11 20.44 2.92
C SER A 79 -3.73 20.13 2.29
N LEU A 80 -2.85 19.44 3.02
CA LEU A 80 -1.47 19.16 2.64
C LEU A 80 -1.25 17.71 2.20
N LEU A 81 -1.95 16.76 2.82
CA LEU A 81 -1.77 15.33 2.55
C LEU A 81 -2.11 14.91 1.10
N PRO A 82 -3.21 15.35 0.46
CA PRO A 82 -3.49 15.01 -0.94
C PRO A 82 -2.36 15.45 -1.89
N LYS A 83 -1.79 16.64 -1.65
CA LYS A 83 -0.67 17.17 -2.44
C LYS A 83 0.60 16.34 -2.26
N LEU A 84 0.80 15.78 -1.07
CA LEU A 84 1.90 14.84 -0.79
C LEU A 84 1.66 13.49 -1.47
N SER A 85 0.43 12.97 -1.46
CA SER A 85 0.07 11.73 -2.15
C SER A 85 0.29 11.85 -3.66
N GLU A 86 -0.19 12.92 -4.30
CA GLU A 86 0.02 13.16 -5.74
C GLU A 86 1.50 13.28 -6.08
N LYS A 87 2.29 14.00 -5.28
CA LYS A 87 3.75 14.08 -5.46
C LYS A 87 4.44 12.73 -5.26
N ALA A 88 4.02 11.93 -4.29
CA ALA A 88 4.55 10.60 -4.07
C ALA A 88 4.24 9.67 -5.25
N LYS A 89 2.99 9.67 -5.75
CA LYS A 89 2.58 8.95 -6.96
C LYS A 89 3.39 9.37 -8.18
N ALA A 90 3.60 10.68 -8.38
CA ALA A 90 4.40 11.19 -9.49
C ALA A 90 5.89 10.83 -9.38
N ALA A 91 6.45 10.86 -8.16
CA ALA A 91 7.83 10.46 -7.92
C ALA A 91 8.06 8.95 -8.10
N GLU A 92 7.07 8.11 -7.75
CA GLU A 92 7.11 6.67 -8.03
C GLU A 92 6.88 6.37 -9.53
N ALA A 93 5.98 7.09 -10.21
CA ALA A 93 5.76 6.96 -11.65
C ALA A 93 7.02 7.33 -12.47
N GLY A 94 7.76 8.36 -12.05
CA GLY A 94 9.05 8.73 -12.63
C GLY A 94 10.19 7.73 -12.38
N ARG A 95 9.97 6.68 -11.56
CA ARG A 95 10.93 5.57 -11.38
C ARG A 95 10.66 4.40 -12.34
N HIS A 96 9.62 4.46 -13.17
CA HIS A 96 9.39 3.49 -14.25
C HIS A 96 10.04 3.97 -15.56
N PRO A 97 11.06 3.25 -16.08
CA PRO A 97 11.73 3.60 -17.35
C PRO A 97 10.77 3.66 -18.55
N THR A 98 9.62 2.99 -18.45
CA THR A 98 8.62 2.88 -19.51
C THR A 98 7.88 4.19 -19.79
N GLN A 99 7.76 5.10 -18.82
CA GLN A 99 7.08 6.40 -19.02
C GLN A 99 8.03 7.48 -19.55
N GLU A 100 9.33 7.40 -19.27
CA GLU A 100 10.33 8.27 -19.91
C GLU A 100 10.40 7.99 -21.42
N ILE A 101 10.34 6.72 -21.83
CA ILE A 101 10.34 6.36 -23.26
C ILE A 101 9.07 6.88 -23.97
N LEU A 102 7.91 6.84 -23.31
CA LEU A 102 6.66 7.36 -23.88
C LEU A 102 6.64 8.89 -23.94
N SER A 103 7.21 9.59 -22.96
CA SER A 103 7.32 11.06 -23.03
C SER A 103 8.31 11.53 -24.12
N PHE A 104 9.38 10.79 -24.37
CA PHE A 104 10.27 11.04 -25.52
C PHE A 104 9.62 10.75 -26.88
N LEU A 105 8.64 9.84 -26.93
CA LEU A 105 7.89 9.55 -28.16
C LEU A 105 6.80 10.61 -28.41
N ASP A 106 6.14 11.12 -27.36
CA ASP A 106 5.08 12.13 -27.48
C ASP A 106 5.59 13.55 -27.85
N GLU A 107 6.84 13.90 -27.53
CA GLU A 107 7.42 15.21 -27.87
C GLU A 107 7.74 15.40 -29.37
N THR A 108 7.58 14.38 -30.22
CA THR A 108 7.86 14.51 -31.67
C THR A 108 6.78 15.22 -32.49
N THR A 109 5.67 15.68 -31.89
CA THR A 109 4.51 16.20 -32.67
C THR A 109 4.17 17.68 -32.52
N VAL A 110 4.94 18.50 -31.79
CA VAL A 110 4.66 19.95 -31.72
C VAL A 110 5.94 20.78 -31.75
N ARG A 111 6.44 21.09 -32.95
CA ARG A 111 7.24 22.29 -33.24
C ARG A 111 7.26 22.58 -34.74
N GLN A 112 6.11 22.96 -35.28
CA GLN A 112 6.04 23.78 -36.49
C GLN A 112 5.58 25.19 -36.12
N GLN A 113 6.31 26.16 -36.68
CA GLN A 113 6.00 27.60 -36.81
C GLN A 113 6.28 28.50 -35.60
N ALA A 114 7.39 29.25 -35.67
CA ALA A 114 7.36 30.68 -36.04
C ALA A 114 8.78 31.25 -36.17
N MET A 115 9.15 31.66 -37.38
CA MET A 115 10.17 32.69 -37.65
C MET A 115 9.46 34.06 -37.75
N PRO A 116 10.16 35.20 -37.53
CA PRO A 116 10.79 35.89 -38.67
C PRO A 116 12.14 36.62 -38.41
N THR A 117 13.07 36.48 -39.39
CA THR A 117 13.97 37.48 -40.05
C THR A 117 14.87 38.42 -39.22
N ASN A 118 16.14 38.77 -39.53
CA ASN A 118 17.28 38.47 -40.45
C ASN A 118 18.35 39.59 -40.13
N PRO A 119 19.52 39.79 -40.80
CA PRO A 119 20.53 38.91 -41.44
C PRO A 119 22.00 39.23 -41.01
N GLN A 120 22.96 38.50 -41.61
CA GLN A 120 24.44 38.71 -41.74
C GLN A 120 25.25 37.64 -40.97
N ALA A 121 26.26 36.95 -41.50
CA ALA A 121 26.83 36.79 -42.83
C ALA A 121 27.81 35.58 -42.80
N ALA A 122 28.08 34.99 -43.97
CA ALA A 122 29.26 34.19 -44.35
C ALA A 122 29.46 32.75 -43.80
N ILE A 123 29.18 31.78 -44.66
CA ILE A 123 29.85 30.46 -44.80
C ILE A 123 31.07 30.73 -45.72
N PRO A 124 32.31 30.18 -45.51
CA PRO A 124 32.56 28.74 -45.68
C PRO A 124 33.70 28.12 -44.84
N LEU A 125 33.63 26.82 -44.56
CA LEU A 125 34.48 25.80 -45.19
C LEU A 125 34.29 24.43 -44.52
N VAL A 126 34.28 23.42 -45.37
CA VAL A 126 34.30 21.99 -45.07
C VAL A 126 35.70 21.63 -44.56
N GLU A 127 35.80 21.15 -43.32
CA GLU A 127 36.90 20.31 -42.88
C GLU A 127 36.34 19.12 -42.11
N THR A 128 36.37 17.97 -42.79
CA THR A 128 36.21 16.63 -42.27
C THR A 128 37.18 16.39 -41.11
N GLN A 129 36.65 16.34 -39.88
CA GLN A 129 37.34 15.70 -38.75
C GLN A 129 36.91 14.23 -38.63
N PRO A 130 37.85 13.33 -38.30
CA PRO A 130 37.61 11.90 -38.28
C PRO A 130 36.71 11.52 -37.12
N THR A 131 35.69 10.72 -37.42
CA THR A 131 34.81 10.05 -36.46
C THR A 131 35.61 9.30 -35.41
N LEU A 132 35.55 9.78 -34.16
CA LEU A 132 35.85 8.97 -32.99
C LEU A 132 34.82 7.83 -32.94
N PRO A 133 35.22 6.55 -32.83
CA PRO A 133 34.25 5.49 -32.57
C PRO A 133 33.68 5.73 -31.17
N LEU A 134 32.38 6.04 -31.10
CA LEU A 134 31.60 5.85 -29.89
C LEU A 134 31.76 4.36 -29.52
N TYR A 135 32.63 4.09 -28.55
CA TYR A 135 32.42 2.90 -27.73
C TYR A 135 31.06 3.13 -27.08
N GLU A 136 30.04 2.48 -27.62
CA GLU A 136 28.89 2.07 -26.83
C GLU A 136 29.49 1.24 -25.68
N THR A 137 29.76 1.89 -24.55
CA THR A 137 29.67 1.20 -23.27
C THR A 137 28.26 0.66 -23.25
N ALA A 138 28.11 -0.58 -23.70
CA ALA A 138 26.96 -1.41 -23.40
C ALA A 138 26.82 -1.32 -21.88
N VAL A 139 25.92 -0.45 -21.43
CA VAL A 139 25.45 -0.43 -20.06
C VAL A 139 24.91 -1.82 -19.88
N ALA A 140 25.70 -2.68 -19.21
CA ALA A 140 25.30 -4.03 -18.91
C ALA A 140 23.96 -3.90 -18.21
N LYS A 141 22.87 -4.26 -18.91
CA LYS A 141 21.54 -4.30 -18.32
C LYS A 141 21.69 -5.15 -17.07
N ALA A 142 21.58 -4.52 -15.90
CA ALA A 142 21.59 -5.23 -14.63
C ALA A 142 20.57 -6.36 -14.77
N LYS A 143 21.03 -7.62 -14.63
CA LYS A 143 20.17 -8.79 -14.75
C LYS A 143 19.02 -8.58 -13.75
N GLU A 144 17.80 -8.39 -14.26
CA GLU A 144 16.61 -8.24 -13.41
C GLU A 144 16.56 -9.45 -12.46
N VAL A 145 16.59 -9.17 -11.16
CA VAL A 145 16.74 -10.17 -10.09
C VAL A 145 15.53 -11.08 -10.04
N TYR A 146 14.37 -10.50 -10.31
CA TYR A 146 13.11 -11.18 -10.43
C TYR A 146 12.35 -10.62 -11.62
N LYS A 147 11.47 -11.44 -12.19
CA LYS A 147 10.58 -11.07 -13.30
C LYS A 147 9.15 -11.39 -12.94
N ARG A 148 8.25 -10.47 -13.27
CA ARG A 148 6.81 -10.70 -13.23
C ARG A 148 6.41 -11.46 -14.49
N VAL A 149 5.60 -12.51 -14.32
CA VAL A 149 5.09 -13.37 -15.40
C VAL A 149 3.58 -13.18 -15.48
N ASP A 150 3.02 -13.32 -16.68
CA ASP A 150 1.58 -13.13 -16.92
C ASP A 150 0.71 -14.19 -16.23
N ILE A 151 1.27 -15.39 -16.02
CA ILE A 151 0.58 -16.53 -15.42
C ILE A 151 1.20 -16.82 -14.05
N GLU A 152 0.35 -16.85 -13.03
CA GLU A 152 0.72 -17.31 -11.69
C GLU A 152 1.12 -18.78 -11.71
N ASP A 153 2.19 -19.14 -10.99
CA ASP A 153 2.50 -20.54 -10.76
C ASP A 153 2.35 -20.88 -9.27
N ASP A 154 1.27 -21.61 -9.00
CA ASP A 154 0.81 -22.05 -7.69
C ASP A 154 1.43 -23.38 -7.29
N GLN A 155 2.77 -23.45 -7.28
CA GLN A 155 3.53 -24.67 -6.97
C GLN A 155 3.13 -25.26 -5.60
N TRP A 156 2.72 -24.41 -4.64
CA TRP A 156 2.36 -24.81 -3.28
C TRP A 156 0.85 -25.02 -3.07
N GLY A 157 0.01 -24.79 -4.09
CA GLY A 157 -1.44 -24.95 -4.01
C GLY A 157 -2.15 -23.92 -3.11
N LEU A 158 -1.48 -22.84 -2.70
CA LEU A 158 -1.98 -21.83 -1.77
C LEU A 158 -3.02 -20.92 -2.42
N VAL A 159 -2.84 -20.59 -3.71
CA VAL A 159 -3.82 -19.81 -4.48
C VAL A 159 -5.08 -20.64 -4.68
N SER A 160 -4.91 -21.88 -5.12
CA SER A 160 -6.01 -22.84 -5.32
C SER A 160 -6.78 -23.11 -4.02
N GLN A 161 -6.07 -23.28 -2.90
CA GLN A 161 -6.67 -23.45 -1.59
C GLN A 161 -7.51 -22.23 -1.18
N ALA A 162 -6.97 -21.02 -1.32
CA ALA A 162 -7.70 -19.79 -0.98
C ALA A 162 -8.95 -19.61 -1.87
N GLN A 163 -8.83 -19.88 -3.17
CA GLN A 163 -9.97 -19.84 -4.10
C GLN A 163 -11.06 -20.84 -3.69
N GLN A 164 -10.70 -22.09 -3.37
CA GLN A 164 -11.66 -23.10 -2.92
C GLN A 164 -12.40 -22.68 -1.64
N ILE A 165 -11.70 -22.08 -0.68
CA ILE A 165 -12.32 -21.55 0.54
C ILE A 165 -13.29 -20.43 0.18
N ILE A 166 -12.91 -19.49 -0.68
CA ILE A 166 -13.79 -18.40 -1.11
C ILE A 166 -15.03 -18.95 -1.82
N ASP A 167 -14.86 -19.89 -2.74
CA ASP A 167 -15.97 -20.50 -3.49
C ASP A 167 -16.95 -21.23 -2.57
N GLN A 168 -16.45 -21.94 -1.56
CA GLN A 168 -17.27 -22.63 -0.56
C GLN A 168 -18.17 -21.66 0.23
N TYR A 169 -17.64 -20.48 0.58
CA TYR A 169 -18.34 -19.51 1.42
C TYR A 169 -19.06 -18.40 0.64
N SER A 170 -18.80 -18.26 -0.66
CA SER A 170 -19.40 -17.24 -1.54
C SER A 170 -20.94 -17.22 -1.54
N LYS A 171 -21.57 -18.38 -1.32
CA LYS A 171 -23.04 -18.50 -1.25
C LYS A 171 -23.66 -17.94 0.03
N ARG A 172 -22.85 -17.62 1.05
CA ARG A 172 -23.32 -17.26 2.40
C ARG A 172 -22.67 -15.99 2.94
N CYS A 173 -21.49 -15.62 2.43
CA CYS A 173 -20.70 -14.49 2.90
C CYS A 173 -20.43 -13.53 1.74
N HIS A 174 -20.32 -12.23 2.04
CA HIS A 174 -19.72 -11.29 1.11
C HIS A 174 -18.23 -11.61 0.94
N VAL A 175 -17.73 -11.64 -0.29
CA VAL A 175 -16.37 -12.16 -0.57
C VAL A 175 -15.38 -11.11 -1.06
N LEU A 176 -15.77 -9.85 -1.26
CA LEU A 176 -14.86 -8.84 -1.79
C LEU A 176 -13.55 -8.67 -0.99
N LEU A 177 -13.62 -8.59 0.35
CA LEU A 177 -12.42 -8.51 1.19
C LEU A 177 -11.55 -9.77 1.08
N PRO A 178 -12.07 -11.00 1.23
CA PRO A 178 -11.33 -12.22 0.92
C PRO A 178 -10.70 -12.25 -0.48
N VAL A 179 -11.43 -11.80 -1.51
CA VAL A 179 -10.95 -11.73 -2.90
C VAL A 179 -9.78 -10.77 -3.02
N PHE A 180 -9.80 -9.62 -2.33
CA PHE A 180 -8.66 -8.70 -2.31
C PHE A 180 -7.36 -9.39 -1.83
N TRP A 181 -7.43 -10.16 -0.75
CA TRP A 181 -6.27 -10.92 -0.27
C TRP A 181 -5.89 -12.07 -1.21
N LEU A 182 -6.85 -12.70 -1.89
CA LEU A 182 -6.56 -13.74 -2.88
C LEU A 182 -5.82 -13.16 -4.09
N GLU A 183 -6.25 -12.02 -4.62
CA GLU A 183 -5.57 -11.37 -5.75
C GLU A 183 -4.14 -10.94 -5.37
N ALA A 184 -3.92 -10.54 -4.12
CA ALA A 184 -2.57 -10.20 -3.63
C ALA A 184 -1.69 -11.45 -3.62
N ASN A 185 -2.28 -12.59 -3.26
CA ASN A 185 -1.62 -13.88 -3.28
C ASN A 185 -1.31 -14.34 -4.72
N ARG A 186 -2.25 -14.16 -5.66
CA ARG A 186 -2.02 -14.41 -7.10
C ARG A 186 -0.87 -13.58 -7.63
N GLU A 187 -0.86 -12.29 -7.31
CA GLU A 187 0.16 -11.37 -7.75
C GLU A 187 1.54 -11.73 -7.21
N LEU A 188 1.66 -12.19 -5.95
CA LEU A 188 2.92 -12.74 -5.42
C LEU A 188 3.45 -13.92 -6.25
N HIS A 189 2.56 -14.84 -6.65
CA HIS A 189 2.93 -16.04 -7.40
C HIS A 189 3.31 -15.76 -8.86
N ARG A 190 3.08 -14.55 -9.36
CA ARG A 190 3.55 -14.10 -10.69
C ARG A 190 5.02 -13.74 -10.71
N TYR A 191 5.67 -13.58 -9.56
CA TYR A 191 7.09 -13.25 -9.52
C TYR A 191 7.96 -14.50 -9.61
N ARG A 192 9.08 -14.39 -10.34
CA ARG A 192 10.05 -15.47 -10.55
C ARG A 192 11.47 -14.97 -10.38
N SER A 193 12.33 -15.77 -9.75
CA SER A 193 13.76 -15.50 -9.62
C SER A 193 14.53 -16.81 -9.59
N ASP A 194 15.80 -16.77 -10.01
CA ASP A 194 16.76 -17.89 -9.86
C ASP A 194 17.25 -18.03 -8.41
N SER A 195 16.88 -17.11 -7.52
CA SER A 195 17.35 -17.08 -6.13
C SER A 195 16.81 -18.27 -5.31
N PRO A 196 17.64 -18.95 -4.49
CA PRO A 196 17.17 -20.04 -3.63
C PRO A 196 16.17 -19.56 -2.55
N LEU A 197 16.16 -18.26 -2.24
CA LEU A 197 15.25 -17.66 -1.28
C LEU A 197 13.88 -17.28 -1.88
N MET A 198 13.72 -17.43 -3.20
CA MET A 198 12.47 -17.06 -3.89
C MET A 198 11.28 -17.91 -3.43
N GLU A 199 11.51 -19.20 -3.16
CA GLU A 199 10.46 -20.08 -2.65
C GLU A 199 9.91 -19.56 -1.31
N GLU A 200 10.78 -19.22 -0.37
CA GLU A 200 10.35 -18.69 0.93
C GLU A 200 9.72 -17.30 0.80
N ALA A 201 10.25 -16.45 -0.10
CA ALA A 201 9.72 -15.12 -0.39
C ALA A 201 8.30 -15.14 -1.01
N ILE A 202 7.88 -16.24 -1.64
CA ILE A 202 6.49 -16.38 -2.13
C ILE A 202 5.63 -17.13 -1.10
N LYS A 203 6.13 -18.26 -0.60
CA LYS A 203 5.35 -19.17 0.25
C LYS A 203 4.98 -18.55 1.59
N LEU A 204 5.92 -17.91 2.29
CA LEU A 204 5.67 -17.35 3.62
C LEU A 204 4.59 -16.25 3.60
N PRO A 205 4.66 -15.18 2.77
CA PRO A 205 3.57 -14.21 2.72
C PRO A 205 2.24 -14.83 2.28
N ALA A 206 2.27 -15.79 1.35
CA ALA A 206 1.06 -16.47 0.89
C ALA A 206 0.35 -17.22 2.02
N GLU A 207 1.09 -17.90 2.90
CA GLU A 207 0.51 -18.57 4.08
C GLU A 207 -0.21 -17.59 5.00
N TYR A 208 0.34 -16.39 5.23
CA TYR A 208 -0.34 -15.33 5.98
C TYR A 208 -1.62 -14.87 5.29
N MET A 209 -1.61 -14.67 3.97
CA MET A 209 -2.80 -14.25 3.22
C MET A 209 -3.90 -15.31 3.24
N VAL A 210 -3.56 -16.59 3.05
CA VAL A 210 -4.49 -17.72 3.18
C VAL A 210 -5.07 -17.77 4.60
N LYS A 211 -4.24 -17.57 5.63
CA LYS A 211 -4.68 -17.51 7.03
C LYS A 211 -5.65 -16.35 7.26
N ILE A 212 -5.40 -15.17 6.70
CA ILE A 212 -6.32 -14.03 6.77
C ILE A 212 -7.65 -14.37 6.10
N ILE A 213 -7.65 -14.89 4.87
CA ILE A 213 -8.85 -15.29 4.13
C ILE A 213 -9.68 -16.29 4.93
N LYS A 214 -9.04 -17.32 5.47
CA LYS A 214 -9.68 -18.33 6.30
C LYS A 214 -10.28 -17.70 7.56
N THR A 215 -9.50 -16.94 8.33
CA THR A 215 -9.97 -16.27 9.55
C THR A 215 -11.13 -15.30 9.27
N LEU A 216 -11.17 -14.63 8.11
CA LEU A 216 -12.30 -13.79 7.71
C LEU A 216 -13.56 -14.62 7.45
N LEU A 217 -13.45 -15.73 6.73
CA LEU A 217 -14.61 -16.50 6.27
C LEU A 217 -15.13 -17.53 7.29
N THR A 218 -14.27 -18.05 8.17
CA THR A 218 -14.62 -19.19 9.03
C THR A 218 -14.78 -18.83 10.50
N GLU A 219 -14.17 -17.74 10.98
CA GLU A 219 -14.14 -17.41 12.41
C GLU A 219 -14.92 -16.13 12.75
N ALA A 220 -15.49 -16.08 13.96
CA ALA A 220 -16.17 -14.87 14.46
C ALA A 220 -15.14 -13.84 14.98
N PRO A 221 -15.31 -12.52 14.73
CA PRO A 221 -16.53 -11.92 14.20
C PRO A 221 -16.59 -11.88 12.67
N GLY A 222 -15.50 -12.15 11.96
CA GLY A 222 -15.43 -11.96 10.50
C GLY A 222 -16.50 -12.70 9.72
N ALA A 223 -16.70 -13.99 10.00
CA ALA A 223 -17.69 -14.80 9.31
C ALA A 223 -19.11 -14.25 9.49
N ARG A 224 -19.44 -13.80 10.71
CA ARG A 224 -20.77 -13.23 11.01
C ARG A 224 -20.97 -11.90 10.32
N LEU A 225 -19.98 -11.01 10.38
CA LEU A 225 -20.03 -9.69 9.74
C LEU A 225 -20.16 -9.79 8.22
N LEU A 226 -19.44 -10.72 7.59
CA LEU A 226 -19.53 -10.96 6.15
C LEU A 226 -20.86 -11.62 5.74
N GLN A 227 -21.44 -12.46 6.59
CA GLN A 227 -22.80 -13.02 6.40
C GLN A 227 -23.86 -11.92 6.50
N ASP A 228 -23.77 -11.06 7.51
CA ASP A 228 -24.71 -9.94 7.67
C ASP A 228 -24.61 -8.98 6.48
N LEU A 229 -23.39 -8.68 6.02
CA LEU A 229 -23.19 -7.83 4.83
C LEU A 229 -23.74 -8.45 3.55
N TYR A 230 -23.61 -9.78 3.38
CA TYR A 230 -24.15 -10.50 2.22
C TYR A 230 -25.64 -10.25 1.99
N SER A 231 -26.41 -10.04 3.06
CA SER A 231 -27.85 -9.74 2.98
C SER A 231 -28.17 -8.30 2.61
N LYS A 232 -27.22 -7.36 2.78
CA LYS A 232 -27.41 -5.91 2.67
C LYS A 232 -26.80 -5.30 1.40
N ARG A 233 -25.77 -5.95 0.84
CA ARG A 233 -24.96 -5.43 -0.26
C ARG A 233 -25.00 -6.37 -1.46
N ALA A 234 -24.84 -5.82 -2.65
CA ALA A 234 -24.69 -6.61 -3.88
C ALA A 234 -23.48 -7.53 -3.80
N HIS A 235 -23.55 -8.68 -4.47
CA HIS A 235 -22.48 -9.67 -4.46
C HIS A 235 -21.33 -9.23 -5.39
N GLU A 236 -20.30 -8.63 -4.81
CA GLU A 236 -19.08 -8.20 -5.50
C GLU A 236 -18.01 -9.30 -5.39
N THR A 237 -17.59 -9.84 -6.54
CA THR A 237 -16.65 -10.99 -6.62
C THR A 237 -15.35 -10.68 -7.36
N THR A 238 -15.20 -9.46 -7.88
CA THR A 238 -14.04 -9.04 -8.67
C THR A 238 -13.55 -7.67 -8.22
N LEU A 239 -12.23 -7.44 -8.32
CA LEU A 239 -11.61 -6.15 -8.02
C LEU A 239 -11.76 -5.18 -9.19
N GLU A 240 -11.85 -3.89 -8.87
CA GLU A 240 -11.74 -2.80 -9.84
C GLU A 240 -10.27 -2.54 -10.20
N ALA A 241 -10.04 -1.93 -11.36
CA ALA A 241 -8.68 -1.66 -11.85
C ALA A 241 -7.83 -0.84 -10.86
N SER A 242 -8.43 0.13 -10.15
CA SER A 242 -7.73 0.91 -9.12
C SER A 242 -7.32 0.05 -7.91
N GLU A 243 -8.20 -0.85 -7.47
CA GLU A 243 -7.93 -1.77 -6.37
C GLU A 243 -6.81 -2.75 -6.74
N THR A 244 -6.83 -3.27 -7.98
CA THR A 244 -5.76 -4.11 -8.53
C THR A 244 -4.44 -3.35 -8.60
N GLU A 245 -4.42 -2.11 -9.11
CA GLU A 245 -3.20 -1.31 -9.21
C GLU A 245 -2.53 -1.07 -7.86
N ARG A 246 -3.30 -0.74 -6.81
CA ARG A 246 -2.74 -0.54 -5.46
C ARG A 246 -2.16 -1.82 -4.86
N LEU A 247 -2.84 -2.93 -5.09
CA LEU A 247 -2.38 -4.25 -4.67
C LEU A 247 -1.09 -4.65 -5.39
N GLU A 248 -1.02 -4.47 -6.70
CA GLU A 248 0.19 -4.69 -7.48
C GLU A 248 1.35 -3.82 -6.99
N ARG A 249 1.08 -2.55 -6.66
CA ARG A 249 2.08 -1.64 -6.08
C ARG A 249 2.59 -2.13 -4.73
N ALA A 250 1.71 -2.63 -3.86
CA ALA A 250 2.09 -3.17 -2.56
C ALA A 250 3.00 -4.41 -2.71
N VAL A 251 2.65 -5.33 -3.61
CA VAL A 251 3.45 -6.53 -3.90
C VAL A 251 4.78 -6.18 -4.56
N ALA A 252 4.80 -5.24 -5.50
CA ALA A 252 6.04 -4.77 -6.12
C ALA A 252 7.00 -4.16 -5.09
N LYS A 253 6.47 -3.38 -4.13
CA LYS A 253 7.28 -2.78 -3.05
C LYS A 253 7.85 -3.84 -2.11
N TYR A 254 7.11 -4.91 -1.83
CA TYR A 254 7.63 -6.07 -1.10
C TYR A 254 8.85 -6.70 -1.79
N PHE A 255 8.75 -7.01 -3.09
CA PHE A 255 9.89 -7.56 -3.82
C PHE A 255 11.06 -6.58 -3.94
N SER A 256 10.78 -5.28 -4.06
CA SER A 256 11.84 -4.25 -4.02
C SER A 256 12.58 -4.22 -2.68
N GLY A 257 11.88 -4.48 -1.57
CA GLY A 257 12.48 -4.58 -0.24
C GLY A 257 13.38 -5.81 -0.07
N LEU A 258 13.11 -6.86 -0.85
CA LEU A 258 13.89 -8.11 -0.92
C LEU A 258 14.97 -8.12 -2.01
N ASP A 259 15.11 -7.06 -2.82
CA ASP A 259 16.01 -7.04 -3.98
C ASP A 259 17.46 -7.40 -3.60
N GLU A 260 18.00 -6.81 -2.53
CA GLU A 260 19.33 -7.13 -2.02
C GLU A 260 19.44 -8.61 -1.62
N LEU A 261 18.46 -9.10 -0.85
CA LEU A 261 18.42 -10.48 -0.37
C LEU A 261 18.36 -11.48 -1.53
N LEU A 262 17.52 -11.20 -2.55
CA LEU A 262 17.35 -12.07 -3.71
C LEU A 262 18.59 -12.06 -4.63
N ARG A 263 19.39 -10.97 -4.63
CA ARG A 263 20.72 -10.92 -5.26
C ARG A 263 21.79 -11.72 -4.52
N GLY A 264 21.47 -12.26 -3.35
CA GLY A 264 22.43 -12.91 -2.45
C GLY A 264 23.28 -11.93 -1.64
N GLN A 265 22.88 -10.65 -1.59
CA GLN A 265 23.45 -9.66 -0.70
C GLN A 265 22.65 -9.66 0.60
N MET A 266 23.32 -9.69 1.75
CA MET A 266 22.62 -9.69 3.03
C MET A 266 22.33 -8.24 3.45
N PRO A 267 21.06 -7.79 3.47
CA PRO A 267 20.73 -6.46 3.97
C PRO A 267 20.96 -6.39 5.48
N ASN A 268 21.04 -5.17 6.02
CA ASN A 268 21.10 -4.99 7.47
C ASN A 268 19.77 -5.42 8.10
N VAL A 269 19.81 -6.52 8.87
CA VAL A 269 18.64 -7.11 9.51
C VAL A 269 18.01 -6.16 10.52
N GLU A 270 18.82 -5.47 11.32
CA GLU A 270 18.34 -4.55 12.35
C GLU A 270 17.57 -3.39 11.73
N ASP A 271 18.09 -2.83 10.62
CA ASP A 271 17.42 -1.77 9.87
C ASP A 271 16.08 -2.27 9.31
N LYS A 272 16.07 -3.47 8.71
CA LYS A 272 14.83 -4.07 8.16
C LYS A 272 13.77 -4.34 9.24
N ILE A 273 14.17 -4.82 10.41
CA ILE A 273 13.26 -5.01 11.55
C ILE A 273 12.77 -3.65 12.06
N SER A 274 13.64 -2.64 12.13
CA SER A 274 13.26 -1.28 12.55
C SER A 274 12.27 -0.62 11.59
N GLU A 275 12.47 -0.77 10.28
CA GLU A 275 11.51 -0.36 9.25
C GLU A 275 10.17 -1.09 9.40
N ALA A 276 10.20 -2.40 9.66
CA ALA A 276 8.99 -3.19 9.87
C ALA A 276 8.23 -2.78 11.13
N GLN A 277 8.93 -2.51 12.23
CA GLN A 277 8.35 -1.96 13.45
C GLN A 277 7.70 -0.60 13.17
N THR A 278 8.39 0.26 12.43
CA THR A 278 7.86 1.58 12.04
C THR A 278 6.60 1.47 11.18
N ALA A 279 6.57 0.52 10.24
CA ALA A 279 5.39 0.24 9.42
C ALA A 279 4.23 -0.35 10.26
N PHE A 280 4.53 -1.16 11.27
CA PHE A 280 3.55 -1.72 12.20
C PHE A 280 2.99 -0.66 13.14
N ASP A 281 3.83 0.20 13.72
CA ASP A 281 3.39 1.33 14.56
C ASP A 281 2.57 2.34 13.73
N GLY A 282 2.92 2.47 12.45
CA GLY A 282 2.22 3.24 11.44
C GLY A 282 0.94 2.60 10.88
N PHE A 283 0.50 1.46 11.43
CA PHE A 283 -0.63 0.70 10.91
C PHE A 283 -1.91 1.54 10.90
N GLY A 284 -2.59 1.54 9.75
CA GLY A 284 -3.79 2.33 9.54
C GLY A 284 -4.98 1.75 10.29
N TRP A 285 -5.41 2.36 11.38
CA TRP A 285 -6.65 1.92 12.05
C TRP A 285 -7.92 2.39 11.34
N GLY A 286 -7.80 3.38 10.44
CA GLY A 286 -8.92 4.01 9.72
C GLY A 286 -9.86 4.83 10.62
N GLY A 287 -10.92 5.40 10.02
CA GLY A 287 -11.85 6.30 10.71
C GLY A 287 -12.76 5.60 11.75
N PRO A 288 -13.43 6.36 12.64
CA PRO A 288 -14.31 5.81 13.69
C PRO A 288 -15.46 4.97 13.14
N GLU A 289 -15.90 5.20 11.92
CA GLU A 289 -17.04 4.55 11.28
C GLU A 289 -16.77 3.12 10.79
N LEU A 290 -15.53 2.64 10.85
CA LEU A 290 -15.15 1.31 10.35
C LEU A 290 -15.26 0.22 11.42
N GLU A 291 -15.54 -1.01 11.00
CA GLU A 291 -15.57 -2.20 11.86
C GLU A 291 -14.16 -2.61 12.32
N LYS A 292 -13.79 -2.21 13.54
CA LYS A 292 -12.44 -2.35 14.10
C LYS A 292 -12.06 -3.78 14.42
N ARG A 293 -13.01 -4.69 14.66
CA ARG A 293 -12.68 -6.07 15.06
C ARG A 293 -12.01 -6.85 13.93
N LEU A 294 -12.36 -6.56 12.68
CA LEU A 294 -11.67 -7.13 11.51
C LEU A 294 -10.27 -6.53 11.35
N ILE A 295 -10.16 -5.21 11.48
CA ILE A 295 -8.88 -4.49 11.40
C ILE A 295 -7.91 -5.01 12.46
N LYS A 296 -8.38 -5.22 13.70
CA LYS A 296 -7.58 -5.80 14.79
C LYS A 296 -7.07 -7.21 14.46
N ARG A 297 -7.86 -8.05 13.77
CA ARG A 297 -7.41 -9.38 13.34
C ARG A 297 -6.32 -9.32 12.28
N ILE A 298 -6.40 -8.37 11.36
CA ILE A 298 -5.35 -8.14 10.36
C ILE A 298 -4.08 -7.64 11.05
N ASN A 299 -4.22 -6.68 11.98
CA ASN A 299 -3.12 -6.17 12.77
C ASN A 299 -2.42 -7.29 13.57
N GLN A 300 -3.17 -8.22 14.17
CA GLN A 300 -2.59 -9.39 14.84
C GLN A 300 -1.73 -10.26 13.91
N ARG A 301 -2.08 -10.38 12.62
CA ARG A 301 -1.24 -11.10 11.64
C ARG A 301 0.04 -10.33 11.30
N CYS A 302 -0.03 -9.00 11.30
CA CYS A 302 1.16 -8.16 11.16
C CYS A 302 2.08 -8.29 12.39
N GLU A 303 1.50 -8.33 13.59
CA GLU A 303 2.23 -8.55 14.84
C GLU A 303 2.90 -9.93 14.87
N GLU A 304 2.18 -10.98 14.46
CA GLU A 304 2.74 -12.33 14.32
C GLU A 304 3.96 -12.33 13.37
N ALA A 305 3.86 -11.70 12.20
CA ALA A 305 4.99 -11.61 11.26
C ALA A 305 6.18 -10.82 11.84
N LEU A 306 5.92 -9.73 12.56
CA LEU A 306 6.97 -8.93 13.20
C LEU A 306 7.66 -9.68 14.35
N GLN A 307 6.90 -10.47 15.11
CA GLN A 307 7.47 -11.36 16.12
C GLN A 307 8.35 -12.41 15.46
N GLU A 308 7.92 -13.05 14.39
CA GLU A 308 8.75 -14.00 13.64
C GLU A 308 10.02 -13.34 13.08
N ALA A 309 9.94 -12.10 12.60
CA ALA A 309 11.10 -11.33 12.14
C ALA A 309 12.14 -11.11 13.25
N THR A 310 11.68 -10.95 14.49
CA THR A 310 12.55 -10.69 15.64
C THR A 310 13.15 -11.98 16.22
N HIS A 311 12.42 -13.10 16.16
CA HIS A 311 12.79 -14.35 16.82
C HIS A 311 13.36 -15.43 15.87
N ALA A 312 13.20 -15.28 14.56
CA ALA A 312 13.71 -16.26 13.60
C ALA A 312 15.24 -16.37 13.69
N THR A 313 15.73 -17.61 13.59
CA THR A 313 17.16 -17.93 13.76
C THR A 313 17.99 -17.57 12.52
N GLU A 314 17.36 -17.58 11.34
CA GLU A 314 18.03 -17.33 10.07
C GLU A 314 17.86 -15.86 9.65
N PRO A 315 18.96 -15.12 9.41
CA PRO A 315 18.90 -13.71 9.02
C PRO A 315 18.06 -13.45 7.76
N ALA A 316 18.15 -14.33 6.76
CA ALA A 316 17.36 -14.22 5.53
C ALA A 316 15.85 -14.29 5.82
N ARG A 317 15.43 -15.19 6.72
CA ARG A 317 14.04 -15.30 7.15
C ARG A 317 13.60 -14.11 7.99
N GLN A 318 14.46 -13.58 8.86
CA GLN A 318 14.16 -12.35 9.60
C GLN A 318 13.81 -11.19 8.65
N VAL A 319 14.59 -11.03 7.58
CA VAL A 319 14.34 -10.02 6.54
C VAL A 319 13.03 -10.30 5.79
N ILE A 320 12.77 -11.56 5.40
CA ILE A 320 11.52 -11.92 4.71
C ILE A 320 10.31 -11.61 5.61
N TYR A 321 10.34 -11.98 6.88
CA TYR A 321 9.27 -11.68 7.83
C TYR A 321 9.10 -10.18 8.09
N ALA A 322 10.19 -9.42 8.17
CA ALA A 322 10.14 -7.96 8.27
C ALA A 322 9.42 -7.34 7.05
N GLU A 323 9.75 -7.80 5.85
CA GLU A 323 9.08 -7.35 4.62
C GLU A 323 7.62 -7.87 4.52
N ILE A 324 7.30 -9.05 5.08
CA ILE A 324 5.91 -9.53 5.19
C ILE A 324 5.09 -8.57 6.06
N THR A 325 5.60 -8.13 7.21
CA THR A 325 4.93 -7.13 8.05
C THR A 325 4.63 -5.86 7.27
N LYS A 326 5.62 -5.35 6.50
CA LYS A 326 5.46 -4.18 5.64
C LYS A 326 4.40 -4.41 4.55
N LEU A 327 4.41 -5.57 3.90
CA LEU A 327 3.43 -5.95 2.88
C LEU A 327 2.00 -5.98 3.44
N LEU A 328 1.79 -6.67 4.57
CA LEU A 328 0.46 -6.78 5.19
C LEU A 328 -0.08 -5.40 5.62
N SER A 329 0.77 -4.55 6.21
CA SER A 329 0.41 -3.17 6.55
C SER A 329 0.05 -2.35 5.30
N LYS A 330 0.82 -2.47 4.20
CA LYS A 330 0.54 -1.78 2.93
C LYS A 330 -0.76 -2.24 2.28
N LEU A 331 -1.01 -3.55 2.22
CA LEU A 331 -2.26 -4.11 1.71
C LEU A 331 -3.45 -3.62 2.55
N HIS A 332 -3.28 -3.50 3.87
CA HIS A 332 -4.31 -2.90 4.71
C HIS A 332 -4.55 -1.42 4.39
N HIS A 333 -3.48 -0.64 4.18
CA HIS A 333 -3.62 0.75 3.73
C HIS A 333 -4.33 0.86 2.36
N ALA A 334 -4.06 -0.04 1.43
CA ALA A 334 -4.76 -0.10 0.15
C ALA A 334 -6.27 -0.34 0.35
N ILE A 335 -6.66 -1.27 1.24
CA ILE A 335 -8.08 -1.51 1.61
C ILE A 335 -8.73 -0.23 2.15
N LEU A 336 -8.02 0.54 2.98
CA LEU A 336 -8.56 1.77 3.58
C LEU A 336 -8.61 2.96 2.61
N ALA A 337 -7.69 3.01 1.65
CA ALA A 337 -7.64 4.05 0.64
C ALA A 337 -8.74 3.89 -0.42
N GLU A 338 -9.11 2.64 -0.75
CA GLU A 338 -10.12 2.35 -1.76
C GLU A 338 -11.55 2.60 -1.25
N PRO A 339 -12.35 3.45 -1.93
CA PRO A 339 -13.70 3.81 -1.47
C PRO A 339 -14.61 2.59 -1.26
N ARG A 340 -14.58 1.65 -2.19
CA ARG A 340 -15.47 0.47 -2.20
C ARG A 340 -15.14 -0.51 -1.06
N LEU A 341 -13.86 -0.85 -0.91
CA LEU A 341 -13.38 -1.72 0.18
C LEU A 341 -13.59 -1.09 1.57
N ARG A 342 -13.39 0.22 1.68
CA ARG A 342 -13.69 0.97 2.91
C ARG A 342 -15.18 1.03 3.21
N GLU A 343 -16.02 1.20 2.19
CA GLU A 343 -17.47 1.18 2.36
C GLU A 343 -17.95 -0.16 2.91
N VAL A 344 -17.41 -1.27 2.39
CA VAL A 344 -17.63 -2.63 2.91
C VAL A 344 -17.32 -2.72 4.41
N LEU A 345 -16.19 -2.18 4.87
CA LEU A 345 -15.84 -2.15 6.30
C LEU A 345 -16.78 -1.26 7.13
N SER A 346 -17.29 -0.17 6.55
CA SER A 346 -18.23 0.72 7.25
C SER A 346 -19.64 0.13 7.39
N GLN A 347 -20.13 -0.59 6.37
CA GLN A 347 -21.45 -1.21 6.36
C GLN A 347 -21.56 -2.45 7.27
N MET A 348 -20.40 -3.02 7.66
CA MET A 348 -20.33 -4.07 8.67
C MET A 348 -20.47 -3.54 10.10
N LYS A 349 -20.24 -2.24 10.31
CA LYS A 349 -20.38 -1.64 11.63
C LYS A 349 -21.88 -1.48 11.93
N LEU A 350 -22.37 -2.24 12.90
CA LEU A 350 -23.76 -2.20 13.37
C LEU A 350 -24.08 -0.90 14.10
#